data_AF-A0A2N1DKW0-F1
#
_entry.id   AF-A0A2N1DKW0-F1
#
_cell.length_a   1.000
_cell.length_b   1.000
_cell.length_c   1.000
_cell.angle_alpha   90.00
_cell.angle_beta   90.00
_cell.angle_gamma   90.00
#
_symmetry.space_group_name_H-M   'P 1'
#
loop_
_entity.id
_entity.type
_entity.pdbx_description
1 polymer ?
#
loop_
_entity_poly.entity_id
_entity_poly.type
_entity_poly.pdbx_seq_one_letter_code
_entity_poly.pdbx_strand_id
1 'polypeptide(L)'
;MNKEIPCHLIAGFLGSGKTTFIKQLLTYKPAGEKWAVLVNETGNNHYSDQHYKTNNIFISEVYGGCLCCSAGMPFRVALNNLIKQVRPDRLFIEPSGAGHLSNIKQLLQGPFYQQVVQLKPVICILSEQQLLNEKYAGNEGYRALAAQADKLCIKSSLSSDLATKMADKYAQPLYFLQGTKADLDFIELL
;
A
#
# COMPACT_ATOMS: atom_id res chain seq x y z
N MET A 1 23.37 -5.39 -14.91
CA MET A 1 22.16 -4.53 -14.88
C MET A 1 21.52 -4.72 -13.52
N ASN A 2 21.42 -3.67 -12.70
CA ASN A 2 20.67 -3.79 -11.44
C ASN A 2 19.19 -3.90 -11.79
N LYS A 3 18.55 -4.99 -11.36
CA LYS A 3 17.11 -5.19 -11.51
C LYS A 3 16.40 -4.16 -10.62
N GLU A 4 15.43 -3.43 -11.19
CA GLU A 4 14.58 -2.52 -10.43
C GLU A 4 13.79 -3.30 -9.37
N ILE A 5 13.61 -2.70 -8.18
CA ILE A 5 12.88 -3.32 -7.08
C ILE A 5 11.37 -3.14 -7.33
N PRO A 6 10.59 -4.23 -7.51
CA PRO A 6 9.14 -4.12 -7.59
C PRO A 6 8.57 -3.44 -6.34
N CYS A 7 7.84 -2.35 -6.54
CA CYS A 7 7.29 -1.51 -5.48
C CYS A 7 5.77 -1.50 -5.54
N HIS A 8 5.13 -2.07 -4.53
CA HIS A 8 3.68 -2.16 -4.40
C HIS A 8 3.17 -1.08 -3.43
N LEU A 9 2.43 -0.11 -3.96
CA LEU A 9 1.79 0.93 -3.14
C LEU A 9 0.37 0.49 -2.79
N ILE A 10 0.12 0.21 -1.51
CA ILE A 10 -1.15 -0.27 -0.98
C ILE A 10 -1.83 0.88 -0.24
N ALA A 11 -2.70 1.61 -0.94
CA ALA A 11 -3.45 2.76 -0.46
C ALA A 11 -4.84 2.38 0.07
N GLY A 12 -5.55 3.38 0.59
CA GLY A 12 -6.90 3.21 1.15
C GLY A 12 -7.10 4.07 2.40
N PHE A 13 -8.35 4.41 2.69
CA PHE A 13 -8.69 5.31 3.79
C PHE A 13 -8.32 4.71 5.16
N LEU A 14 -8.27 5.53 6.22
CA LEU A 14 -8.01 5.03 7.57
C LEU A 14 -9.06 3.98 7.95
N GLY A 15 -8.63 2.83 8.45
CA GLY A 15 -9.54 1.70 8.76
C GLY A 15 -9.95 0.83 7.57
N SER A 16 -9.42 1.05 6.35
CA SER A 16 -9.77 0.21 5.19
C SER A 16 -9.15 -1.20 5.21
N GLY A 17 -8.20 -1.46 6.13
CA GLY A 17 -7.55 -2.76 6.30
C GLY A 17 -6.21 -2.96 5.59
N LYS A 18 -5.57 -1.89 5.10
CA LYS A 18 -4.23 -1.85 4.48
C LYS A 18 -3.18 -2.65 5.25
N THR A 19 -2.89 -2.26 6.49
CA THR A 19 -1.90 -2.91 7.36
C THR A 19 -2.16 -4.41 7.50
N THR A 20 -3.42 -4.79 7.74
CA THR A 20 -3.81 -6.20 7.87
C THR A 20 -3.59 -6.95 6.57
N PHE A 21 -3.94 -6.35 5.43
CA PHE A 21 -3.72 -6.96 4.12
C PHE A 21 -2.24 -7.16 3.83
N ILE A 22 -1.40 -6.15 4.03
CA ILE A 22 0.06 -6.27 3.86
C ILE A 22 0.59 -7.40 4.73
N LYS A 23 0.24 -7.44 6.02
CA LYS A 23 0.67 -8.52 6.93
C LYS A 23 0.29 -9.91 6.44
N GLN A 24 -0.90 -10.07 5.87
CA GLN A 24 -1.32 -11.34 5.27
C GLN A 24 -0.43 -11.71 4.08
N LEU A 25 -0.16 -10.77 3.17
CA LEU A 25 0.76 -10.99 2.05
C LEU A 25 2.16 -11.40 2.52
N LEU A 26 2.67 -10.78 3.59
CA LEU A 26 3.99 -11.09 4.15
C LEU A 26 4.12 -12.56 4.60
N THR A 27 3.03 -13.23 4.95
CA THR A 27 3.06 -14.66 5.35
C THR A 27 3.41 -15.58 4.17
N TYR A 28 3.24 -15.10 2.95
CA TYR A 28 3.50 -15.83 1.71
C TYR A 28 4.82 -15.46 1.04
N LYS A 29 5.69 -14.73 1.76
CA LYS A 29 7.00 -14.33 1.23
C LYS A 29 7.84 -15.56 0.85
N PRO A 30 8.44 -15.60 -0.37
CA PRO A 30 9.42 -16.62 -0.72
C PRO A 30 10.62 -16.65 0.24
N ALA A 31 11.10 -17.84 0.61
CA ALA A 31 12.17 -17.99 1.60
C ALA A 31 13.48 -17.25 1.25
N GLY A 32 13.81 -17.19 -0.05
CA GLY A 32 15.05 -16.57 -0.55
C GLY A 32 14.99 -15.05 -0.79
N GLU A 33 13.84 -14.41 -0.62
CA GLU A 33 13.69 -12.97 -0.87
C GLU A 33 13.78 -12.15 0.42
N LYS A 34 14.33 -10.95 0.33
CA LYS A 34 14.23 -9.91 1.36
C LYS A 34 13.11 -8.96 0.98
N TRP A 35 12.11 -8.83 1.83
CA TRP A 35 11.03 -7.87 1.60
C TRP A 35 11.16 -6.69 2.54
N ALA A 36 10.84 -5.51 2.04
CA ALA A 36 10.80 -4.28 2.80
C ALA A 36 9.38 -3.70 2.82
N VAL A 37 8.97 -3.14 3.96
CA VAL A 37 7.72 -2.40 4.11
C VAL A 37 8.03 -1.02 4.67
N LEU A 38 7.62 0.02 3.95
CA LEU A 38 7.69 1.40 4.41
C LEU A 38 6.29 1.87 4.82
N VAL A 39 6.12 2.26 6.07
CA VAL A 39 4.81 2.64 6.64
C VAL A 39 4.82 4.09 7.11
N ASN A 40 3.75 4.83 6.86
CA ASN A 40 3.65 6.26 7.15
C ASN A 40 2.65 6.59 8.27
N GLU A 41 2.47 5.73 9.27
CA GLU A 41 1.53 5.95 10.37
C GLU A 41 2.25 6.12 11.71
N THR A 42 2.04 7.27 12.35
CA THR A 42 2.58 7.58 13.68
C THR A 42 1.78 6.89 14.78
N GLY A 43 2.44 6.13 15.65
CA GLY A 43 1.91 5.82 16.98
C GLY A 43 1.16 4.49 17.13
N ASN A 44 1.35 3.52 16.24
CA ASN A 44 0.81 2.18 16.46
C ASN A 44 1.85 1.10 16.17
N ASN A 45 2.21 0.33 17.20
CA ASN A 45 3.04 -0.88 17.14
C ASN A 45 2.34 -2.02 16.37
N HIS A 46 1.77 -1.75 15.20
CA HIS A 46 1.06 -2.76 14.44
C HIS A 46 2.02 -3.85 13.96
N TYR A 47 3.27 -3.51 13.64
CA TYR A 47 4.25 -4.50 13.25
C TYR A 47 5.13 -4.85 14.44
N SER A 48 5.07 -6.10 14.92
CA SER A 48 5.95 -6.59 15.98
C SER A 48 7.32 -6.95 15.39
N ASP A 49 8.31 -6.09 15.66
CA ASP A 49 9.65 -6.11 15.06
C ASP A 49 10.41 -7.45 15.13
N GLN A 50 10.17 -8.27 16.16
CA GLN A 50 10.92 -9.52 16.36
C GLN A 50 10.56 -10.63 15.38
N HIS A 51 9.29 -10.75 14.96
CA HIS A 51 8.86 -11.84 14.08
C HIS A 51 9.25 -11.62 12.61
N TYR A 52 9.37 -10.36 12.19
CA TYR A 52 9.63 -10.03 10.79
C TYR A 52 11.12 -10.13 10.45
N LYS A 53 12.02 -9.73 11.37
CA LYS A 53 13.47 -9.78 11.13
C LYS A 53 13.98 -11.20 10.91
N THR A 54 13.45 -12.20 11.65
CA THR A 54 13.82 -13.62 11.47
C THR A 54 13.40 -14.18 10.11
N ASN A 55 12.41 -13.55 9.47
CA ASN A 55 11.86 -13.99 8.19
C ASN A 55 12.41 -13.19 7.01
N ASN A 56 13.49 -12.39 7.14
CA ASN A 56 13.97 -11.48 6.09
C ASN A 56 12.91 -10.45 5.64
N ILE A 57 12.08 -10.00 6.58
CA ILE A 57 11.13 -8.90 6.38
C ILE A 57 11.59 -7.71 7.21
N PHE A 58 11.74 -6.58 6.56
CA PHE A 58 12.27 -5.35 7.15
C PHE A 58 11.23 -4.26 7.08
N ILE A 59 10.92 -3.66 8.23
CA ILE A 59 9.85 -2.66 8.33
C ILE A 59 10.49 -1.37 8.79
N SER A 60 10.15 -0.27 8.13
CA SER A 60 10.62 1.06 8.47
C SER A 60 9.44 2.02 8.49
N GLU A 61 9.40 2.84 9.53
CA GLU A 61 8.38 3.87 9.69
C GLU A 61 8.92 5.22 9.23
N VAL A 62 8.05 6.04 8.64
CA VAL A 62 8.34 7.44 8.34
C VAL A 62 7.91 8.29 9.53
N TYR A 63 8.87 8.79 10.31
CA TYR A 63 8.63 9.66 11.45
C TYR A 63 8.60 11.16 11.06
N GLY A 64 7.73 11.96 11.69
CA GLY A 64 7.90 13.42 11.74
C GLY A 64 6.97 14.31 10.90
N GLY A 65 5.66 14.01 10.80
CA GLY A 65 4.65 14.96 10.29
C GLY A 65 4.13 14.67 8.89
N CYS A 66 2.93 15.20 8.58
CA CYS A 66 2.16 14.85 7.38
C CYS A 66 2.97 15.01 6.07
N LEU A 67 2.69 14.12 5.11
CA LEU A 67 3.12 14.16 3.70
C LEU A 67 3.03 15.55 3.03
N CYS A 68 2.27 16.49 3.61
CA CYS A 68 2.00 17.83 3.11
C CYS A 68 2.91 18.95 3.66
N CYS A 69 3.66 18.75 4.74
CA CYS A 69 4.51 19.82 5.28
C CYS A 69 5.97 19.60 4.86
N SER A 70 6.38 20.30 3.78
CA SER A 70 7.79 20.48 3.37
C SER A 70 8.48 19.32 2.61
N ALA A 71 7.84 18.85 1.52
CA ALA A 71 8.47 18.19 0.35
C ALA A 71 8.77 16.66 0.39
N GLY A 72 8.18 15.90 1.31
CA GLY A 72 8.37 14.43 1.33
C GLY A 72 9.80 14.00 1.70
N MET A 73 10.60 14.90 2.28
CA MET A 73 11.97 14.61 2.70
C MET A 73 12.04 13.47 3.73
N PRO A 74 11.19 13.40 4.78
CA PRO A 74 11.21 12.26 5.71
C PRO A 74 10.96 10.92 4.99
N PHE A 75 10.00 10.89 4.06
CA PHE A 75 9.72 9.73 3.23
C PHE A 75 10.94 9.33 2.39
N ARG A 76 11.56 10.28 1.68
CA ARG A 76 12.76 10.04 0.87
C ARG A 76 13.92 9.50 1.70
N VAL A 77 14.16 10.07 2.88
CA VAL A 77 15.22 9.62 3.79
C VAL A 77 14.97 8.19 4.26
N ALA A 78 13.76 7.90 4.74
CA ALA A 78 13.40 6.56 5.20
C ALA A 78 13.50 5.54 4.06
N LEU A 79 12.94 5.86 2.88
CA LEU A 79 13.00 5.00 1.70
C LEU A 79 14.44 4.74 1.25
N ASN A 80 15.28 5.78 1.15
CA ASN A 80 16.67 5.63 0.73
C ASN A 80 17.48 4.81 1.72
N ASN A 81 17.28 5.02 3.02
CA ASN A 81 17.95 4.23 4.06
C ASN A 81 17.52 2.76 4.01
N LEU A 82 16.22 2.50 3.87
CA LEU A 82 15.67 1.15 3.76
C LEU A 82 16.23 0.41 2.54
N ILE A 83 16.21 1.05 1.36
CA ILE A 83 16.78 0.47 0.13
C ILE A 83 18.28 0.20 0.30
N LYS A 84 19.05 1.16 0.84
CA LYS A 84 20.50 1.04 0.98
C LYS A 84 20.92 -0.05 1.97
N GLN A 85 20.23 -0.16 3.10
CA GLN A 85 20.56 -1.10 4.17
C GLN A 85 20.08 -2.52 3.85
N VAL A 86 18.84 -2.66 3.38
CA VAL A 86 18.22 -3.97 3.17
C VAL A 86 18.54 -4.53 1.79
N ARG A 87 18.62 -3.68 0.76
CA ARG A 87 18.62 -4.07 -0.66
C ARG A 87 17.50 -5.09 -0.94
N PRO A 88 16.23 -4.70 -0.76
CA PRO A 88 15.12 -5.63 -0.81
C PRO A 88 14.86 -6.11 -2.24
N ASP A 89 14.39 -7.34 -2.37
CA ASP A 89 13.89 -7.92 -3.60
C ASP A 89 12.45 -7.46 -3.91
N ARG A 90 11.72 -6.99 -2.88
CA ARG A 90 10.37 -6.43 -3.01
C ARG A 90 10.12 -5.35 -1.97
N LEU A 91 9.44 -4.29 -2.37
CA LEU A 91 9.07 -3.17 -1.52
C LEU A 91 7.56 -3.00 -1.47
N PHE A 92 7.01 -2.88 -0.28
CA PHE A 92 5.63 -2.47 -0.04
C PHE A 92 5.64 -1.09 0.62
N ILE A 93 4.72 -0.22 0.21
CA ILE A 93 4.55 1.10 0.80
C ILE A 93 3.11 1.24 1.25
N GLU A 94 2.93 1.55 2.52
CA GLU A 94 1.65 1.89 3.13
C GLU A 94 1.60 3.41 3.43
N PRO A 95 0.96 4.22 2.58
CA PRO A 95 0.73 5.63 2.87
C PRO A 95 -0.35 5.79 3.95
N SER A 96 -0.41 6.98 4.55
CA SER A 96 -1.47 7.31 5.50
C SER A 96 -2.85 7.34 4.83
N GLY A 97 -3.92 7.18 5.62
CA GLY A 97 -5.29 7.01 5.12
C GLY A 97 -5.80 8.10 4.16
N ALA A 98 -5.37 9.34 4.32
CA ALA A 98 -5.71 10.45 3.41
C ALA A 98 -4.48 10.95 2.62
N GLY A 99 -3.46 10.11 2.46
CA GLY A 99 -2.18 10.48 1.88
C GLY A 99 -2.31 11.07 0.47
N HIS A 100 -1.40 11.98 0.13
CA HIS A 100 -1.27 12.54 -1.21
C HIS A 100 -0.70 11.49 -2.19
N LEU A 101 -1.55 10.56 -2.62
CA LEU A 101 -1.18 9.41 -3.44
C LEU A 101 -0.48 9.84 -4.75
N SER A 102 -0.99 10.89 -5.39
CA SER A 102 -0.38 11.54 -6.55
C SER A 102 1.07 11.96 -6.32
N ASN A 103 1.38 12.59 -5.18
CA ASN A 103 2.73 13.04 -4.86
C ASN A 103 3.69 11.86 -4.67
N ILE A 104 3.24 10.77 -4.06
CA ILE A 104 4.03 9.55 -3.90
C ILE A 104 4.26 8.88 -5.26
N LYS A 105 3.23 8.77 -6.09
CA LYS A 105 3.35 8.26 -7.48
C LYS A 105 4.38 9.05 -8.26
N GLN A 106 4.23 10.38 -8.31
CA GLN A 106 5.13 11.28 -9.03
C GLN A 106 6.57 11.19 -8.52
N LEU A 107 6.74 11.06 -7.20
CA LEU A 107 8.04 10.86 -6.59
C LEU A 107 8.71 9.57 -7.08
N LEU A 108 8.02 8.44 -6.97
CA LEU A 108 8.56 7.11 -7.30
C LEU A 108 8.79 6.93 -8.81
N GLN A 109 7.99 7.61 -9.64
CA GLN A 109 8.16 7.65 -11.10
C GLN A 109 9.15 8.73 -11.56
N GLY A 110 9.69 9.53 -10.63
CA GLY A 110 10.65 10.57 -10.94
C GLY A 110 12.06 10.02 -11.24
N PRO A 111 12.96 10.84 -11.80
CA PRO A 111 14.27 10.41 -12.30
C PRO A 111 15.18 9.77 -11.24
N PHE A 112 15.00 10.13 -9.97
CA PHE A 112 15.77 9.55 -8.87
C PHE A 112 15.39 8.11 -8.51
N TYR A 113 14.15 7.72 -8.78
CA TYR A 113 13.59 6.44 -8.33
C TYR A 113 13.21 5.51 -9.48
N GLN A 114 12.87 6.04 -10.66
CA GLN A 114 12.42 5.23 -11.80
C GLN A 114 13.43 4.16 -12.25
N GLN A 115 14.73 4.32 -11.97
CA GLN A 115 15.79 3.34 -12.30
C GLN A 115 16.15 2.41 -11.12
N VAL A 116 15.51 2.62 -9.96
CA VAL A 116 15.79 1.90 -8.71
C VAL A 116 14.59 1.06 -8.30
N VAL A 117 13.38 1.61 -8.44
CA VAL A 117 12.12 0.95 -8.10
C VAL A 117 11.21 0.91 -9.33
N GLN A 118 10.56 -0.23 -9.51
CA GLN A 118 9.52 -0.40 -10.51
C GLN A 118 8.17 -0.22 -9.80
N LEU A 119 7.56 0.95 -9.92
CA LEU A 119 6.23 1.18 -9.35
C LEU A 119 5.21 0.30 -10.09
N LYS A 120 4.61 -0.64 -9.35
CA LYS A 120 3.51 -1.47 -9.82
C LYS A 120 2.18 -0.71 -9.76
N PRO A 121 1.12 -1.15 -10.46
CA PRO A 121 -0.21 -0.56 -10.35
C PRO A 121 -0.63 -0.38 -8.89
N VAL A 122 -1.08 0.83 -8.57
CA VAL A 122 -1.43 1.22 -7.22
C VAL A 122 -2.78 0.64 -6.84
N ILE A 123 -2.79 -0.07 -5.73
CA ILE A 123 -3.96 -0.75 -5.21
C ILE A 123 -4.56 0.10 -4.11
N CYS A 124 -5.84 0.42 -4.21
CA CYS A 124 -6.58 1.06 -3.12
C CYS A 124 -7.56 0.07 -2.51
N ILE A 125 -7.38 -0.21 -1.23
CA ILE A 125 -8.27 -1.04 -0.45
C ILE A 125 -9.45 -0.20 0.04
N LEU A 126 -10.64 -0.66 -0.30
CA LEU A 126 -11.93 -0.18 0.16
C LEU A 126 -12.49 -1.17 1.19
N SER A 127 -12.91 -0.68 2.35
CA SER A 127 -13.63 -1.48 3.32
C SER A 127 -15.11 -1.51 2.97
N GLU A 128 -15.73 -2.68 3.09
CA GLU A 128 -17.17 -2.85 2.95
C GLU A 128 -17.96 -1.92 3.90
N GLN A 129 -17.52 -1.79 5.15
CA GLN A 129 -18.15 -0.88 6.12
C GLN A 129 -18.09 0.59 5.68
N GLN A 130 -17.01 0.98 4.98
CA GLN A 130 -16.87 2.34 4.45
C GLN A 130 -17.76 2.55 3.24
N LEU A 131 -17.82 1.58 2.33
CA LEU A 131 -18.67 1.62 1.14
C LEU A 131 -20.17 1.73 1.48
N LEU A 132 -20.59 1.07 2.57
CA LEU A 132 -21.97 1.08 3.05
C LEU A 132 -22.34 2.32 3.88
N ASN A 133 -21.37 3.19 4.18
CA ASN A 133 -21.57 4.34 5.04
C ASN A 133 -21.53 5.65 4.24
N GLU A 134 -22.66 6.35 4.22
CA GLU A 134 -22.87 7.58 3.45
C GLU A 134 -21.84 8.69 3.79
N LYS A 135 -21.29 8.69 5.01
CA LYS A 135 -20.23 9.64 5.38
C LYS A 135 -19.00 9.51 4.48
N TYR A 136 -18.66 8.30 4.03
CA TYR A 136 -17.55 8.09 3.10
C TYR A 136 -17.95 8.32 1.66
N ALA A 137 -19.16 7.90 1.25
CA ALA A 137 -19.69 8.18 -0.09
C ALA A 137 -19.73 9.69 -0.40
N GLY A 138 -20.07 10.51 0.60
CA GLY A 138 -20.06 11.97 0.53
C GLY A 138 -18.68 12.62 0.66
N ASN A 139 -17.66 11.90 1.13
CA ASN A 139 -16.33 12.47 1.39
C ASN A 139 -15.50 12.63 0.11
N GLU A 140 -15.12 13.87 -0.22
CA GLU A 140 -14.30 14.18 -1.40
C GLU A 140 -12.93 13.51 -1.36
N GLY A 141 -12.27 13.49 -0.20
CA GLY A 141 -10.96 12.85 -0.03
C GLY A 141 -11.00 11.34 -0.29
N TYR A 142 -12.07 10.67 0.18
CA TYR A 142 -12.31 9.25 -0.08
C TYR A 142 -12.47 8.98 -1.58
N ARG A 143 -13.30 9.76 -2.27
CA ARG A 143 -13.51 9.62 -3.73
C ARG A 143 -12.25 9.94 -4.52
N ALA A 144 -11.54 11.00 -4.15
CA ALA A 144 -10.30 11.41 -4.81
C ALA A 144 -9.19 10.36 -4.64
N LEU A 145 -9.10 9.72 -3.47
CA LEU A 145 -8.15 8.64 -3.24
C LEU A 145 -8.47 7.43 -4.13
N ALA A 146 -9.73 7.02 -4.18
CA ALA A 146 -10.17 5.91 -5.04
C ALA A 146 -9.90 6.20 -6.52
N ALA A 147 -10.20 7.41 -6.99
CA ALA A 147 -9.97 7.82 -8.39
C ALA A 147 -8.49 7.88 -8.79
N GLN A 148 -7.57 8.03 -7.83
CA GLN A 148 -6.13 8.05 -8.07
C GLN A 148 -5.50 6.65 -8.12
N ALA A 149 -6.23 5.59 -7.75
CA ALA A 149 -5.72 4.23 -7.76
C ALA A 149 -5.85 3.59 -9.15
N ASP A 150 -4.92 2.68 -9.47
CA ASP A 150 -4.96 1.93 -10.73
C ASP A 150 -5.87 0.69 -10.61
N LYS A 151 -6.03 0.18 -9.38
CA LYS A 151 -6.89 -0.95 -9.03
C LYS A 151 -7.65 -0.67 -7.73
N LEU A 152 -8.96 -0.85 -7.77
CA LEU A 152 -9.82 -0.77 -6.59
C LEU A 152 -10.11 -2.18 -6.07
N CYS A 153 -9.80 -2.40 -4.81
CA CYS A 153 -9.90 -3.70 -4.18
C CYS A 153 -10.78 -3.65 -2.93
N ILE A 154 -11.75 -4.55 -2.82
CA ILE A 154 -12.55 -4.70 -1.62
C ILE A 154 -11.98 -5.82 -0.78
N LYS A 155 -11.61 -5.51 0.46
CA LYS A 155 -11.28 -6.54 1.44
C LYS A 155 -12.57 -7.00 2.10
N SER A 156 -13.08 -8.17 1.71
CA SER A 156 -14.23 -8.79 2.35
C SER A 156 -14.08 -10.30 2.43
N SER A 157 -14.65 -10.90 3.48
CA SER A 157 -14.82 -12.35 3.62
C SER A 157 -16.04 -12.88 2.86
N LEU A 158 -16.91 -11.99 2.37
CA LEU A 158 -18.17 -12.33 1.70
C LEU A 158 -18.36 -11.38 0.51
N SER A 159 -18.59 -11.91 -0.69
CA SER A 159 -19.00 -11.09 -1.83
C SER A 159 -20.43 -10.59 -1.59
N SER A 160 -20.60 -9.45 -0.91
CA SER A 160 -21.94 -8.88 -0.77
C SER A 160 -22.30 -8.14 -2.06
N ASP A 161 -23.43 -8.50 -2.66
CA ASP A 161 -23.98 -7.83 -3.85
C ASP A 161 -24.13 -6.31 -3.65
N LEU A 162 -24.25 -5.87 -2.40
CA LEU A 162 -24.42 -4.47 -2.03
C LEU A 162 -23.09 -3.69 -2.09
N ALA A 163 -21.98 -4.30 -1.68
CA ALA A 163 -20.66 -3.67 -1.78
C ALA A 163 -20.26 -3.48 -3.26
N THR A 164 -20.53 -4.48 -4.11
CA THR A 164 -20.31 -4.40 -5.56
C THR A 164 -21.13 -3.27 -6.19
N LYS A 165 -22.44 -3.21 -5.89
CA LYS A 165 -23.34 -2.14 -6.40
C LYS A 165 -22.97 -0.74 -5.93
N MET A 166 -22.47 -0.60 -4.70
CA MET A 166 -22.02 0.71 -4.19
C MET A 166 -20.68 1.12 -4.81
N ALA A 167 -19.83 0.14 -5.11
CA ALA A 167 -18.56 0.35 -5.75
C ALA A 167 -18.66 0.61 -7.27
N ASP A 168 -19.80 0.31 -7.92
CA ASP A 168 -20.13 0.77 -9.29
C ASP A 168 -20.13 2.29 -9.45
N LYS A 169 -20.26 3.05 -8.34
CA LYS A 169 -20.10 4.51 -8.34
C LYS A 169 -18.64 4.96 -8.46
N TYR A 170 -17.69 4.02 -8.41
CA TYR A 170 -16.25 4.22 -8.54
C TYR A 170 -15.71 3.46 -9.77
N ALA A 171 -14.46 3.72 -10.16
CA ALA A 171 -13.87 3.16 -11.39
C ALA A 171 -13.88 1.62 -11.42
N GLN A 172 -14.24 1.05 -12.57
CA GLN A 172 -14.25 -0.40 -12.83
C GLN A 172 -12.96 -0.84 -13.56
N PRO A 173 -12.49 -2.10 -13.39
CA PRO A 173 -13.06 -3.19 -12.59
C PRO A 173 -12.66 -3.19 -11.11
N LEU A 174 -13.52 -3.75 -10.25
CA LEU A 174 -13.26 -4.03 -8.83
C LEU A 174 -12.73 -5.44 -8.61
N TYR A 175 -11.84 -5.59 -7.65
CA TYR A 175 -11.25 -6.88 -7.27
C TYR A 175 -11.54 -7.20 -5.80
N PHE A 176 -11.77 -8.48 -5.49
CA PHE A 176 -12.02 -8.93 -4.12
C PHE A 176 -10.78 -9.62 -3.59
N LEU A 177 -10.29 -9.16 -2.43
CA LEU A 177 -9.07 -9.67 -1.82
C LEU A 177 -9.40 -10.33 -0.47
N GLN A 178 -8.84 -11.51 -0.24
CA GLN A 178 -9.01 -12.28 0.99
C GLN A 178 -7.75 -12.29 1.88
N GLY A 179 -6.62 -11.82 1.34
CA GLY A 179 -5.30 -11.91 1.97
C GLY A 179 -4.70 -13.31 1.84
N THR A 180 -4.86 -13.95 0.68
CA THR A 180 -4.37 -15.29 0.36
C THR A 180 -3.13 -15.25 -0.53
N LYS A 181 -2.51 -16.42 -0.79
CA LYS A 181 -1.43 -16.52 -1.78
C LYS A 181 -1.88 -16.08 -3.19
N ALA A 182 -3.12 -16.38 -3.57
CA ALA A 182 -3.68 -15.95 -4.86
C ALA A 182 -3.75 -14.43 -4.98
N ASP A 183 -4.02 -13.73 -3.89
CA ASP A 183 -4.00 -12.26 -3.87
C ASP A 183 -2.58 -11.72 -4.06
N LEU A 184 -1.57 -12.37 -3.47
CA LEU A 184 -0.17 -12.01 -3.71
C LEU A 184 0.18 -12.22 -5.19
N ASP A 185 -0.15 -13.37 -5.75
CA ASP A 185 0.14 -13.70 -7.15
C ASP A 185 -0.55 -12.71 -8.10
N PHE A 186 -1.80 -12.34 -7.82
CA PHE A 186 -2.52 -11.28 -8.55
C PHE A 186 -1.74 -9.96 -8.55
N ILE A 187 -1.29 -9.51 -7.37
CA ILE A 187 -0.57 -8.24 -7.21
C ILE A 187 0.81 -8.26 -7.88
N GLU A 188 1.46 -9.42 -7.93
CA GLU A 188 2.75 -9.60 -8.59
C GLU A 188 2.65 -9.62 -10.13
N LEU A 189 1.51 -10.07 -10.67
CA LEU A 189 1.22 -10.12 -12.11
C LEU A 189 0.84 -8.75 -12.71
N LEU A 190 0.44 -7.79 -11.88
CA LEU A 190 0.19 -6.40 -12.27
C LEU A 190 1.49 -5.66 -12.64
#